data_AF-A0A1F7X0P4-F1
#
_entry.id   AF-A0A1F7X0P4-F1
#
_cell.length_a   1.000
_cell.length_b   1.000
_cell.length_c   1.000
_cell.angle_alpha   90.00
_cell.angle_beta   90.00
_cell.angle_gamma   90.00
#
_symmetry.space_group_name_H-M   'P 1'
#
loop_
_entity.id
_entity.type
_entity.pdbx_description
1 polymer ?
#
loop_
_entity_poly.entity_id
_entity_poly.type
_entity_poly.pdbx_seq_one_letter_code
_entity_poly.pdbx_strand_id
1 'polypeptide(L)'
;MASNPPYGIPIPEEVHQLYSEDLKKAWYTFQEWWEQAYLCSDSKVVSRSNMPEEVRRAMDLILETPIPGYEDKGFTGKDSCYMIAVNSIIFD
;
A
#
# COMPACT_ATOMS: atom_id res chain seq x y z
N MET A 1 -2.52 -12.29 21.36
CA MET A 1 -2.88 -11.94 19.97
C MET A 1 -2.95 -10.44 19.94
N ALA A 2 -1.97 -9.77 19.31
CA ALA A 2 -2.00 -8.32 19.20
C ALA A 2 -3.17 -7.98 18.26
N SER A 3 -4.20 -7.36 18.82
CA SER A 3 -5.26 -6.72 18.04
C SER A 3 -4.59 -5.74 17.09
N ASN A 4 -4.80 -5.89 15.78
CA ASN A 4 -4.47 -4.85 14.82
C ASN A 4 -5.00 -3.52 15.36
N PRO A 5 -4.25 -2.41 15.27
CA PRO A 5 -4.82 -1.11 15.59
C PRO A 5 -6.11 -0.96 14.78
N PRO A 6 -7.22 -0.46 15.37
CA PRO A 6 -8.54 -0.43 14.71
C PRO A 6 -8.56 0.32 13.36
N TYR A 7 -7.47 0.98 12.99
CA TYR A 7 -7.32 1.83 11.80
C TYR A 7 -6.07 1.52 10.94
N GLY A 8 -5.35 0.41 11.20
CA GLY A 8 -4.08 0.10 10.53
C GLY A 8 -2.86 0.79 11.15
N ILE A 9 -1.67 0.55 10.61
CA ILE A 9 -0.40 1.15 11.07
C ILE A 9 -0.07 2.36 10.20
N PRO A 10 0.07 3.56 10.78
CA PRO A 10 0.51 4.72 10.01
C PRO A 10 1.97 4.53 9.60
N ILE A 11 2.28 4.86 8.35
CA ILE A 11 3.66 4.93 7.83
C ILE A 11 3.97 6.42 7.67
N PRO A 12 4.48 7.10 8.72
CA PRO A 12 4.92 8.48 8.59
C PRO A 12 6.21 8.56 7.77
N GLU A 13 6.58 9.76 7.34
CA GLU A 13 7.73 10.00 6.46
C GLU A 13 9.02 9.39 7.03
N GLU A 14 9.26 9.50 8.33
CA GLU A 14 10.43 8.93 8.98
C GLU A 14 10.51 7.41 8.85
N VAL A 15 9.38 6.69 8.87
CA VAL A 15 9.33 5.24 8.66
C VAL A 15 9.49 4.95 7.17
N HIS A 16 8.85 5.74 6.31
CA HIS A 16 8.97 5.59 4.86
C HIS A 16 10.42 5.74 4.38
N GLN A 17 11.20 6.63 5.01
CA GLN A 17 12.61 6.85 4.68
C GLN A 17 13.53 5.66 5.02
N LEU A 18 13.11 4.78 5.93
CA LEU A 18 13.87 3.58 6.30
C LEU A 18 13.73 2.43 5.29
N TYR A 19 12.79 2.53 4.34
CA TYR A 19 12.65 1.54 3.29
C TYR A 19 13.81 1.56 2.29
N SER A 20 14.00 0.44 1.60
CA SER A 20 14.92 0.38 0.47
C SER A 20 14.46 1.32 -0.65
N GLU A 21 15.41 1.79 -1.47
CA GLU A 21 15.09 2.63 -2.62
C GLU A 21 14.14 1.93 -3.62
N ASP A 22 14.27 0.60 -3.77
CA ASP A 22 13.35 -0.20 -4.59
C ASP A 22 11.91 -0.15 -4.06
N LEU A 23 11.72 -0.22 -2.74
CA LEU A 23 10.39 -0.14 -2.15
C LEU A 23 9.83 1.29 -2.22
N LYS A 24 10.65 2.31 -1.97
CA LYS A 24 10.24 3.71 -2.16
C LYS A 24 9.79 3.97 -3.59
N LYS A 25 10.50 3.40 -4.57
CA LYS A 25 10.11 3.46 -5.98
C LYS A 25 8.78 2.74 -6.23
N ALA A 26 8.58 1.56 -5.64
CA ALA A 26 7.30 0.85 -5.74
C ALA A 26 6.14 1.67 -5.16
N TRP A 27 6.32 2.30 -4.00
CA TRP A 27 5.36 3.23 -3.42
C TRP A 27 5.01 4.37 -4.39
N TYR A 28 6.02 4.99 -5.01
CA TYR A 28 5.80 6.06 -5.98
C TYR A 28 5.04 5.57 -7.23
N THR A 29 5.48 4.48 -7.85
CA THR A 29 4.81 3.87 -9.01
C THR A 29 3.35 3.53 -8.70
N PHE A 30 3.08 2.97 -7.53
CA PHE A 30 1.73 2.67 -7.11
C PHE A 30 0.89 3.93 -6.88
N GLN A 31 1.42 4.90 -6.13
CA GLN A 31 0.75 6.15 -5.79
C GLN A 31 0.36 6.94 -7.03
N GLU A 32 1.28 7.09 -7.99
CA GLU A 32 1.05 7.84 -9.23
C GLU A 32 -0.10 7.22 -10.03
N TRP A 33 -0.11 5.90 -10.19
CA TRP A 33 -1.22 5.21 -10.85
C TRP A 33 -2.52 5.33 -10.05
N TRP A 34 -2.46 5.15 -8.72
CA TRP A 34 -3.63 5.16 -7.86
C TRP A 34 -4.36 6.50 -7.90
N GLU A 35 -3.63 7.62 -7.83
CA GLU A 35 -4.20 8.96 -7.91
C GLU A 35 -4.93 9.17 -9.24
N GLN A 36 -4.33 8.75 -10.36
CA GLN A 36 -4.97 8.85 -11.67
C GLN A 36 -6.19 7.93 -11.78
N ALA A 37 -6.07 6.67 -11.36
CA ALA A 37 -7.14 5.69 -11.42
C ALA A 37 -8.35 6.12 -10.56
N TYR A 38 -8.09 6.63 -9.36
CA TYR A 38 -9.12 7.13 -8.46
C TYR A 38 -9.81 8.38 -9.03
N LEU A 39 -9.05 9.34 -9.57
CA LEU A 39 -9.61 10.53 -10.24
C LEU A 39 -10.46 10.17 -11.45
N CYS A 40 -9.99 9.26 -12.33
CA CYS A 40 -10.71 8.83 -13.52
C CYS A 40 -11.96 7.99 -13.22
N SER A 41 -12.08 7.45 -12.01
CA SER A 41 -13.21 6.61 -11.60
C SER A 41 -14.43 7.41 -11.09
N ASP A 42 -14.39 8.75 -11.06
CA ASP A 42 -15.33 9.59 -10.29
C ASP A 42 -15.40 9.16 -8.81
N SER A 43 -14.25 8.81 -8.21
CA SER A 43 -14.19 8.26 -6.84
C SER A 43 -14.99 6.96 -6.64
N LYS A 44 -15.13 6.13 -7.69
CA LYS A 44 -15.75 4.80 -7.61
C LYS A 44 -14.70 3.69 -7.50
N VAL A 45 -15.20 2.48 -7.29
CA VAL A 45 -14.44 1.23 -7.16
C VAL A 45 -13.49 1.06 -8.36
N VAL A 46 -12.21 0.77 -8.10
CA VAL A 46 -11.18 0.59 -9.13
C VAL A 46 -10.93 -0.91 -9.32
N SER A 47 -11.07 -1.43 -10.55
CA SER A 47 -10.85 -2.86 -10.78
C SER A 47 -9.36 -3.20 -10.80
N ARG A 48 -8.96 -4.24 -10.06
CA ARG A 48 -7.60 -4.82 -10.10
C ARG A 48 -7.26 -5.36 -11.49
N SER A 49 -8.27 -5.74 -12.30
CA SER A 49 -8.07 -6.18 -13.68
C SER A 49 -7.47 -5.10 -14.59
N ASN A 50 -7.72 -3.83 -14.28
CA ASN A 50 -7.24 -2.69 -15.07
C ASN A 50 -5.88 -2.18 -14.57
N MET A 51 -5.34 -2.79 -13.51
CA MET A 51 -4.05 -2.43 -12.94
C MET A 51 -2.92 -2.94 -13.85
N PRO A 52 -2.06 -2.04 -14.36
CA PRO A 52 -0.88 -2.42 -15.13
C PRO A 52 0.00 -3.40 -14.35
N GLU A 53 0.67 -4.32 -15.05
CA GLU A 53 1.47 -5.37 -14.41
C GLU A 53 2.56 -4.80 -13.49
N GLU A 54 3.21 -3.72 -13.90
CA GLU A 54 4.18 -2.96 -13.11
C GLU A 54 3.58 -2.47 -11.78
N VAL A 55 2.39 -1.88 -11.82
CA VAL A 55 1.71 -1.34 -10.64
C VAL A 55 1.28 -2.47 -9.72
N ARG A 56 0.84 -3.61 -10.28
CA ARG A 56 0.50 -4.81 -9.50
C ARG A 56 1.71 -5.35 -8.77
N ARG A 57 2.86 -5.47 -9.44
CA ARG A 57 4.11 -5.91 -8.80
C ARG A 57 4.56 -4.93 -7.71
N ALA A 58 4.42 -3.62 -7.95
CA ALA A 58 4.72 -2.60 -6.95
C ALA A 58 3.80 -2.75 -5.72
N MET A 59 2.50 -2.93 -5.94
CA MET A 59 1.52 -3.17 -4.89
C MET A 59 1.84 -4.43 -4.09
N ASP A 60 2.11 -5.55 -4.77
CA ASP A 60 2.42 -6.82 -4.12
C ASP A 60 3.69 -6.70 -3.26
N LEU A 61 4.73 -6.05 -3.79
CA LEU A 61 5.95 -5.75 -3.04
C LEU A 61 5.67 -4.92 -1.77
N ILE A 62 4.83 -3.88 -1.88
CA ILE A 62 4.41 -3.07 -0.73
C ILE A 62 3.70 -3.93 0.31
N LEU A 63 2.71 -4.73 -0.11
CA LEU A 63 1.89 -5.53 0.78
C LEU A 63 2.70 -6.59 1.54
N GLU A 64 3.70 -7.18 0.90
CA GLU A 64 4.54 -8.24 1.47
C GLU A 64 5.71 -7.72 2.31
N THR A 65 6.13 -6.46 2.12
CA THR A 65 7.29 -5.91 2.82
C THR A 65 6.98 -5.55 4.28
N PRO A 66 7.81 -5.98 5.26
CA PRO A 66 7.67 -5.59 6.67
C PRO A 66 7.73 -4.08 6.89
N ILE A 67 6.97 -3.56 7.85
CA ILE A 67 7.03 -2.16 8.25
C ILE A 67 8.23 -1.97 9.22
N PRO A 68 9.16 -1.03 8.95
CA PRO A 68 10.30 -0.75 9.81
C PRO A 68 9.88 -0.43 11.24
N GLY A 69 10.51 -1.09 12.22
CA GLY A 69 10.17 -0.98 13.64
C GLY A 69 9.01 -1.87 14.10
N TYR A 70 8.45 -2.69 13.22
CA TYR A 70 7.36 -3.63 13.50
C TYR A 70 7.67 -5.07 13.03
N GLU A 71 8.92 -5.36 12.68
CA GLU A 71 9.37 -6.64 12.14
C GLU A 71 9.06 -7.80 13.11
N ASP A 72 9.31 -7.60 14.41
CA ASP A 72 9.06 -8.60 15.45
C ASP A 72 7.57 -8.94 15.65
N LYS A 73 6.67 -8.10 15.13
CA LYS A 73 5.23 -8.31 15.17
C LYS A 73 4.69 -8.93 13.88
N GLY A 74 5.54 -9.04 12.84
CA GLY A 74 5.18 -9.57 11.53
C GLY A 74 4.25 -8.67 10.73
N PHE A 75 4.20 -7.37 11.05
CA PHE A 75 3.38 -6.42 10.30
C PHE A 75 4.03 -6.03 8.99
N THR A 76 3.25 -6.01 7.93
CA THR A 76 3.71 -5.66 6.57
C THR A 76 2.87 -4.52 6.01
N GLY A 77 3.18 -4.05 4.80
CA GLY A 77 2.43 -2.97 4.16
C GLY A 77 0.92 -3.25 4.05
N LYS A 78 0.48 -4.51 4.05
CA LYS A 78 -0.94 -4.90 4.12
C LYS A 78 -1.66 -4.40 5.38
N ASP A 79 -0.91 -4.21 6.47
CA ASP A 79 -1.42 -3.77 7.76
C ASP A 79 -1.35 -2.23 7.88
N SER A 80 -0.83 -1.54 6.87
CA SER A 80 -0.75 -0.08 6.86
C SER A 80 -2.12 0.57 6.66
N CYS A 81 -2.34 1.72 7.31
CA CYS A 81 -3.57 2.49 7.16
C CYS A 81 -3.90 2.76 5.69
N TYR A 82 -2.88 3.13 4.92
CA TYR A 82 -3.02 3.52 3.53
C TYR A 82 -3.45 2.33 2.66
N MET A 83 -2.76 1.19 2.72
CA MET A 83 -3.11 0.04 1.88
C MET A 83 -4.44 -0.60 2.28
N ILE A 84 -4.82 -0.55 3.57
CA ILE A 84 -6.16 -0.96 4.02
C ILE A 84 -7.23 -0.09 3.34
N ALA A 85 -7.05 1.23 3.33
CA ALA A 85 -8.00 2.14 2.68
C ALA A 85 -8.08 1.88 1.17
N VAL A 86 -6.93 1.75 0.51
CA VAL A 86 -6.89 1.49 -0.94
C VAL A 86 -7.51 0.14 -1.30
N ASN A 87 -7.20 -0.93 -0.57
CA ASN A 87 -7.80 -2.26 -0.78
C ASN A 87 -9.31 -2.28 -0.55
N SER A 88 -9.87 -1.34 0.22
CA SER A 88 -11.33 -1.24 0.37
C SER A 88 -12.04 -0.63 -0.86
N ILE A 89 -11.27 0.04 -1.73
CA ILE A 89 -11.75 0.70 -2.95
C ILE A 89 -11.35 -0.09 -4.19
N ILE A 90 -10.27 -0.86 -4.15
CA ILE A 90 -9.88 -1.78 -5.22
C ILE A 90 -10.68 -3.07 -5.11
N PHE A 91 -11.35 -3.49 -6.18
CA PHE A 91 -12.08 -4.75 -6.25
C PHE A 91 -11.49 -5.67 -7.32
N ASP A 92 -11.64 -6.98 -7.13
CA ASP A 92 -11.27 -8.00 -8.11
C ASP A 92 -12.30 -8.17 -9.23
#